data_AF-A0A6V7JTT9-F1
#
_entry.id   AF-A0A6V7JTT9-F1
#
_cell.length_a   1.000
_cell.length_b   1.000
_cell.length_c   1.000
_cell.angle_alpha   90.00
_cell.angle_beta   90.00
_cell.angle_gamma   90.00
#
_symmetry.space_group_name_H-M   'P 1'
#
loop_
_entity.id
_entity.type
_entity.pdbx_description
1 polymer ?
#
loop_
_entity_poly.entity_id
_entity_poly.type
_entity_poly.pdbx_seq_one_letter_code
_entity_poly.pdbx_strand_id
1 'polypeptide(L)' 'ICIGFCSGASPSVEIKNGTLEGTFERTRKGRDFSAFKGIPYALPPVGKLRFQ' A
#
# COMPACT_ATOMS: atom_id res chain seq x y z
N ILE A 1 -20.19 19.71 -14.53
CA ILE A 1 -19.46 19.73 -13.25
C ILE A 1 -18.21 18.90 -13.46
N CYS A 2 -17.05 19.54 -13.62
CA CYS A 2 -15.83 18.90 -14.09
C CYS A 2 -15.29 17.88 -13.06
N ILE A 3 -15.13 16.66 -13.51
CA ILE A 3 -14.51 15.53 -12.80
C ILE A 3 -13.00 15.81 -12.77
N GLY A 4 -12.44 16.09 -11.60
CA GLY A 4 -11.02 16.39 -11.43
C GLY A 4 -10.41 15.47 -10.38
N PHE A 5 -9.90 14.31 -10.78
CA PHE A 5 -8.95 13.56 -9.96
C PHE A 5 -7.61 14.30 -10.07
N CYS A 6 -7.25 15.04 -9.02
CA CYS A 6 -5.91 15.61 -8.88
C CYS A 6 -4.95 14.43 -8.72
N SER A 7 -4.18 14.12 -9.77
CA SER A 7 -3.14 13.10 -9.74
C SER A 7 -2.02 13.60 -8.83
N GLY A 8 -2.16 13.33 -7.53
CA GLY A 8 -1.02 13.31 -6.63
C GLY A 8 -0.18 12.11 -7.01
N ALA A 9 1.08 12.33 -7.42
CA ALA A 9 1.99 11.26 -7.77
C ALA A 9 2.03 10.24 -6.62
N SER A 10 1.55 9.02 -6.86
CA SER A 10 1.62 7.91 -5.90
C SER A 10 3.01 7.24 -6.02
N PRO A 11 3.68 6.91 -4.90
CA PRO A 11 4.95 6.20 -4.97
C PRO A 11 4.73 4.77 -5.48
N SER A 12 5.33 4.41 -6.63
CA SER A 12 5.34 3.05 -7.16
C SER A 12 6.69 2.36 -6.93
N VAL A 13 6.70 1.13 -6.43
CA VAL A 13 7.93 0.36 -6.16
C VAL A 13 7.81 -1.05 -6.74
N GLU A 14 8.85 -1.51 -7.42
CA GLU A 14 8.91 -2.87 -7.96
C GLU A 14 9.54 -3.84 -6.95
N ILE A 15 8.85 -4.95 -6.68
CA ILE A 15 9.33 -6.06 -5.85
C ILE A 15 9.30 -7.34 -6.68
N LYS A 16 10.04 -8.38 -6.26
CA LYS A 16 10.01 -9.73 -6.87
C LYS A 16 8.60 -10.29 -7.09
N ASN A 17 7.63 -9.87 -6.27
CA ASN A 17 6.24 -10.37 -6.30
C ASN A 17 5.29 -9.45 -7.08
N GLY A 18 5.79 -8.39 -7.73
CA GLY A 18 5.01 -7.43 -8.51
C GLY A 18 5.25 -5.98 -8.12
N THR A 19 4.53 -5.07 -8.79
CA THR A 19 4.59 -3.63 -8.55
C THR A 19 3.62 -3.23 -7.45
N LEU A 20 4.13 -2.50 -6.46
CA LEU A 20 3.33 -1.93 -5.38
C LEU A 20 3.09 -0.45 -5.63
N GLU A 21 1.84 -0.05 -5.53
CA GLU A 21 1.45 1.36 -5.48
C GLU A 21 1.17 1.75 -4.02
N GLY A 22 1.85 2.79 -3.56
CA GLY A 22 1.69 3.34 -2.22
C GLY A 22 1.05 4.72 -2.23
N THR A 23 1.07 5.37 -1.07
CA THR A 23 0.61 6.74 -0.88
C THR A 23 1.66 7.55 -0.12
N PHE A 24 1.72 8.86 -0.36
CA PHE A 24 2.53 9.75 0.48
C PHE A 24 1.72 10.16 1.70
N GLU A 25 2.17 9.76 2.88
CA GLU A 25 1.55 10.13 4.16
C GLU A 25 2.47 11.05 4.95
N ARG A 26 1.88 11.90 5.80
CA ARG A 26 2.61 12.85 6.63
C ARG A 26 2.69 12.35 8.07
N THR A 27 3.90 12.29 8.60
CA THR A 27 4.18 11.98 10.00
C THR A 27 3.61 13.10 10.90
N ARG A 28 3.26 12.79 12.15
CA ARG A 28 2.82 13.80 13.15
C ARG A 28 3.78 15.00 13.31
N LYS A 29 5.07 14.83 13.01
CA LYS A 29 6.11 15.87 13.02
C LYS A 29 6.33 16.56 11.66
N GLY A 30 5.46 16.34 10.67
CA GLY A 30 5.49 17.02 9.37
C GLY A 30 6.43 16.41 8.32
N ARG A 31 6.95 15.20 8.52
CA ARG A 31 7.78 14.51 7.52
C ARG A 31 6.93 13.66 6.59
N ASP A 32 7.08 13.87 5.29
CA ASP A 32 6.40 13.08 4.27
C ASP A 32 7.15 11.76 4.04
N PHE A 33 6.43 10.65 4.01
CA PHE A 33 6.98 9.30 3.81
C PHE A 33 6.09 8.49 2.87
N SER A 34 6.68 7.51 2.18
CA SER A 34 5.94 6.56 1.36
C SER A 34 5.34 5.46 2.24
N ALA A 35 4.02 5.36 2.24
CA ALA A 35 3.25 4.35 2.96
C ALA A 35 2.72 3.31 1.97
N PHE A 36 3.20 2.07 2.09
CA PHE A 36 2.68 0.91 1.35
C PHE A 36 1.92 0.04 2.34
N LYS A 37 0.59 -0.08 2.15
CA LYS A 37 -0.31 -0.83 3.04
C LYS A 37 -0.84 -2.07 2.32
N GLY A 38 -1.14 -3.13 3.07
CA GLY A 38 -1.81 -4.32 2.53
C GLY A 38 -0.94 -5.23 1.67
N ILE A 39 0.39 -5.15 1.77
CA ILE A 39 1.30 -6.04 1.04
C ILE A 39 1.16 -7.47 1.61
N PRO A 40 0.67 -8.45 0.83
CA PRO A 40 0.56 -9.81 1.30
C PRO A 40 1.97 -10.44 1.38
N TYR A 41 2.39 -10.80 2.59
CA TYR A 41 3.68 -11.47 2.84
C TYR A 41 3.59 -13.00 2.83
N ALA A 42 2.38 -13.53 2.96
CA ALA A 42 2.09 -14.96 2.95
C ALA A 42 0.68 -15.18 2.37
N LEU A 43 0.42 -16.42 1.96
CA LEU A 43 -0.95 -16.83 1.64
C LEU A 43 -1.82 -16.67 2.90
N PRO A 44 -3.04 -16.13 2.77
CA PRO A 44 -3.92 -15.98 3.92
C PRO A 44 -4.15 -17.36 4.54
N PRO A 45 -4.01 -17.51 5.88
CA PRO A 45 -4.21 -18.79 6.55
C PRO A 45 -5.72 -19.07 6.67
N VAL A 46 -6.36 -19.30 5.54
CA VAL A 46 -7.78 -19.63 5.42
C VAL A 46 -7.92 -21.16 5.33
N GLY A 47 -8.66 -21.74 6.26
CA GLY A 47 -8.90 -23.19 6.28
C GLY A 47 -9.15 -23.76 7.67
N LYS A 48 -9.37 -25.09 7.73
CA LYS A 48 -9.67 -25.85 8.95
C LYS A 48 -8.50 -25.93 9.95
N LEU A 49 -7.29 -25.54 9.54
CA LEU A 49 -6.06 -25.56 10.34
C LEU A 49 -5.72 -24.19 10.95
N ARG A 50 -6.63 -23.21 10.87
CA ARG A 50 -6.50 -21.99 11.67
C ARG A 50 -6.54 -22.43 13.14
N PHE A 51 -5.39 -22.40 13.81
CA PHE A 51 -5.18 -22.80 15.22
C PHE A 51 -4.98 -24.30 15.53
N GLN A 52 -4.44 -25.10 14.60
CA GLN A 52 -3.84 -26.40 14.95
C GLN A 52 -2.31 -26.34 14.90
#